data_AF-A0A850SMJ2-F1
#
_entry.id   AF-A0A850SMJ2-F1
#
_cell.length_a   1.000
_cell.length_b   1.000
_cell.length_c   1.000
_cell.angle_alpha   90.00
_cell.angle_beta   90.00
_cell.angle_gamma   90.00
#
_symmetry.space_group_name_H-M   'P 1'
#
loop_
_entity.id
_entity.type
_entity.pdbx_description
1 polymer ?
#
loop_
_entity_poly.entity_id
_entity_poly.type
_entity_poly.pdbx_seq_one_letter_code
_entity_poly.pdbx_strand_id
1 'polypeptide(L)' 'MVDEMVMSAESDSELAEGLKWIDMQARRNGVTFYEMALIILKKHVAEKRAKEWLKARTA' A
#
# COMPACT_ATOMS: atom_id res chain seq x y z
N MET A 1 -12.84 -3.11 7.23
CA MET A 1 -12.37 -3.92 6.06
C MET A 1 -12.16 -3.01 4.86
N VAL A 2 -11.70 -3.48 3.69
CA VAL A 2 -11.50 -2.62 2.49
C VAL A 2 -12.75 -1.80 2.16
N ASP A 3 -13.93 -2.31 2.47
CA ASP A 3 -15.21 -1.59 2.36
C ASP A 3 -15.24 -0.30 3.19
N GLU A 4 -14.70 -0.30 4.42
CA GLU A 4 -14.59 0.90 5.25
C GLU A 4 -13.60 1.90 4.66
N MET A 5 -12.52 1.43 4.02
CA MET A 5 -11.57 2.32 3.33
C MET A 5 -12.20 2.98 2.10
N VAL A 6 -13.05 2.24 1.38
CA VAL A 6 -13.80 2.76 0.24
C VAL A 6 -14.83 3.79 0.70
N MET A 7 -15.54 3.53 1.82
CA MET A 7 -16.46 4.49 2.41
C MET A 7 -15.73 5.75 2.91
N SER A 8 -14.56 5.62 3.56
CA SER A 8 -13.81 6.79 4.04
C SER A 8 -13.23 7.63 2.89
N ALA A 9 -12.96 7.02 1.74
CA ALA A 9 -12.48 7.71 0.56
C ALA A 9 -13.51 8.67 -0.06
N GLU A 10 -14.81 8.56 0.27
CA GLU A 10 -15.82 9.52 -0.17
C GLU A 10 -15.54 10.94 0.35
N SER A 11 -14.97 11.03 1.56
CA SER A 11 -14.61 12.28 2.21
C SER A 11 -13.12 12.66 2.09
N ASP A 12 -12.30 11.77 1.52
CA ASP A 12 -10.85 11.93 1.44
C ASP A 12 -10.37 11.68 0.01
N SER A 13 -10.10 12.78 -0.71
CA SER A 13 -9.67 12.74 -2.10
C SER A 13 -8.30 12.09 -2.29
N GLU A 14 -7.39 12.25 -1.33
CA GLU A 14 -6.05 11.65 -1.41
C GLU A 14 -6.15 10.13 -1.26
N LEU A 15 -6.95 9.67 -0.30
CA LEU A 15 -7.24 8.25 -0.15
C LEU A 15 -7.93 7.68 -1.38
N ALA A 16 -8.91 8.39 -1.96
CA ALA A 16 -9.61 7.96 -3.17
C ALA A 16 -8.65 7.79 -4.36
N GLU A 17 -7.72 8.72 -4.56
CA GLU A 17 -6.68 8.61 -5.59
C GLU A 17 -5.74 7.44 -5.30
N GLY A 18 -5.34 7.24 -4.05
CA GLY A 18 -4.52 6.11 -3.63
C GLY A 18 -5.18 4.76 -3.94
N LEU A 19 -6.47 4.61 -3.63
CA LEU A 19 -7.24 3.39 -3.93
C LEU A 19 -7.35 3.15 -5.45
N LYS A 20 -7.64 4.20 -6.24
CA LYS A 20 -7.67 4.10 -7.71
C LYS A 20 -6.31 3.68 -8.27
N TRP A 21 -5.23 4.20 -7.71
CA TRP A 21 -3.88 3.83 -8.14
C TRP A 21 -3.58 2.36 -7.84
N ILE A 22 -3.94 1.85 -6.65
CA ILE A 22 -3.77 0.44 -6.29
C ILE A 22 -4.54 -0.46 -7.28
N ASP A 23 -5.79 -0.12 -7.58
CA ASP A 23 -6.60 -0.86 -8.55
C ASP A 23 -5.97 -0.86 -9.96
N MET A 24 -5.44 0.29 -10.41
CA MET A 24 -4.70 0.36 -11.67
C MET A 24 -3.48 -0.55 -11.69
N GLN A 25 -2.70 -0.59 -10.60
CA GLN A 25 -1.56 -1.51 -10.50
C GLN A 25 -2.00 -2.97 -10.48
N ALA A 26 -3.07 -3.29 -9.76
CA ALA A 26 -3.61 -4.65 -9.69
C ALA A 26 -3.94 -5.18 -11.10
N ARG A 27 -4.68 -4.39 -11.89
CA ARG A 27 -5.00 -4.71 -13.29
C ARG A 27 -3.75 -4.89 -14.15
N ARG A 28 -2.77 -4.00 -14.02
CA ARG A 28 -1.50 -4.09 -14.78
C ARG A 28 -0.69 -5.35 -14.47
N ASN A 29 -0.78 -5.84 -13.24
CA ASN A 29 -0.02 -7.01 -12.77
C ASN A 29 -0.84 -8.31 -12.83
N GLY A 30 -2.10 -8.26 -13.27
CA GLY A 30 -2.96 -9.45 -13.36
C GLY A 30 -3.32 -10.06 -12.00
N VAL A 31 -3.36 -9.26 -10.94
CA VAL A 31 -3.70 -9.68 -9.58
C VAL A 31 -4.93 -8.94 -9.07
N THR A 32 -5.56 -9.44 -8.01
CA THR A 32 -6.67 -8.76 -7.35
C THR A 32 -6.19 -7.51 -6.62
N PHE A 33 -7.12 -6.59 -6.37
CA PHE A 33 -6.88 -5.40 -5.55
C PHE A 33 -6.24 -5.76 -4.19
N TYR A 34 -6.78 -6.78 -3.52
CA TYR A 34 -6.31 -7.23 -2.20
C TYR A 34 -4.88 -7.74 -2.24
N GLU A 35 -4.53 -8.52 -3.26
CA GLU A 35 -3.16 -9.00 -3.46
C GLU A 35 -2.19 -7.84 -3.72
N MET A 36 -2.59 -6.87 -4.55
CA MET A 36 -1.76 -5.69 -4.80
C MET A 36 -1.55 -4.85 -3.53
N ALA A 37 -2.60 -4.61 -2.75
CA ALA A 37 -2.50 -3.92 -1.46
C ALA A 37 -1.52 -4.64 -0.52
N LEU A 38 -1.61 -5.98 -0.44
CA LEU A 38 -0.70 -6.80 0.36
C LEU A 38 0.75 -6.72 -0.14
N ILE A 39 0.98 -6.73 -1.45
CA ILE A 39 2.31 -6.59 -2.05
C ILE A 39 2.94 -5.25 -1.66
N ILE A 40 2.18 -4.15 -1.77
CA ILE A 40 2.64 -2.81 -1.42
C ILE A 40 3.00 -2.75 0.08
N LEU A 41 2.12 -3.27 0.95
CA LEU A 41 2.37 -3.32 2.39
C LEU A 41 3.64 -4.11 2.72
N LYS A 42 3.84 -5.28 2.11
CA LYS A 42 5.04 -6.10 2.31
C LYS A 42 6.30 -5.36 1.87
N LYS A 43 6.26 -4.67 0.72
CA LYS A 43 7.38 -3.87 0.22
C LYS A 43 7.72 -2.74 1.20
N HIS A 44 6.72 -2.01 1.68
CA HIS A 44 6.91 -0.93 2.65
C HIS A 44 7.53 -1.42 3.96
N VAL A 45 7.03 -2.54 4.51
CA VAL A 45 7.57 -3.14 5.75
C VAL A 45 9.01 -3.60 5.55
N ALA A 46 9.33 -4.23 4.42
CA ALA A 46 10.69 -4.67 4.12
C ALA A 46 11.67 -3.49 4.02
N GLU A 47 11.28 -2.42 3.32
CA GLU A 47 12.09 -1.20 3.20
C GLU A 47 12.29 -0.51 4.56
N LYS A 48 11.23 -0.43 5.38
CA LYS A 48 11.30 0.13 6.73
C LYS A 48 12.30 -0.65 7.59
N ARG A 49 12.17 -1.98 7.62
CA ARG A 49 13.08 -2.86 8.38
C ARG A 49 14.52 -2.74 7.89
N ALA A 50 14.75 -2.65 6.59
CA ALA A 50 16.08 -2.46 6.03
C ALA A 50 16.70 -1.13 6.48
N LYS A 51 15.91 -0.04 6.50
CA LYS A 51 16.36 1.27 7.02
C LYS A 51 16.68 1.23 8.50
N GLU A 52 15.84 0.59 9.30
CA GLU A 52 16.05 0.43 10.75
C GLU A 52 17.32 -0.38 11.04
N TRP A 53 17.52 -1.48 10.32
CA TRP A 53 18.73 -2.30 10.44
C TRP A 53 19.99 -1.52 10.08
N LEU A 54 19.97 -0.74 9.00
CA LEU A 54 21.11 0.09 8.61
C LEU A 54 21.46 1.10 9.70
N LYS A 55 20.46 1.79 10.25
CA LYS A 55 20.64 2.76 11.34
C LYS A 55 21.26 2.13 12.58
N ALA A 56 20.78 0.95 12.97
CA ALA A 56 21.31 0.20 14.12
C ALA A 56 22.77 -0.25 13.95
N ARG A 57 23.24 -0.39 12.71
CA ARG A 57 24.64 -0.76 12.40
C ARG A 57 25.57 0.45 12.35
N THR A 58 25.03 1.64 12.10
CA THR A 58 25.79 2.90 11.99
C THR A 58 25.75 3.76 13.26
N ALA A 59 24.99 3.34 14.27
CA ALA A 59 24.93 3.94 15.60
C ALA A 59 25.89 3.21 16.54
#